data_AF-A0AA51BL04-F1
#
_entry.id   AF-A0AA51BL04-F1
#
_cell.length_a   1.000
_cell.length_b   1.000
_cell.length_c   1.000
_cell.angle_alpha   90.00
_cell.angle_beta   90.00
_cell.angle_gamma   90.00
#
_symmetry.space_group_name_H-M   'P 1'
#
loop_
_entity.id
_entity.type
_entity.pdbx_description
1 polymer ?
#
loop_
_entity_poly.entity_id
_entity_poly.type
_entity_poly.pdbx_seq_one_letter_code
_entity_poly.pdbx_strand_id
1 'polypeptide(L)' 'MVKHYSVGSSEMQITLLTSKIKKVSNHLLSNPKDLHSRRGLVMMSNRRRTMLKYLKGNDIASYGLITSELNIKKI' A
#
# COMPACT_ATOMS: atom_id res chain seq x y z
N MET A 1 -13.52 -3.68 -16.64
CA MET A 1 -14.11 -2.55 -15.89
C MET A 1 -13.06 -2.00 -14.96
N VAL A 2 -12.65 -0.74 -15.13
CA VAL A 2 -11.79 -0.04 -14.16
C VAL A 2 -12.68 0.33 -12.97
N LYS A 3 -12.40 -0.24 -11.80
CA LYS A 3 -13.14 0.09 -10.57
C LYS A 3 -12.71 1.51 -10.16
N HIS A 4 -13.58 2.49 -10.33
CA HIS A 4 -13.32 3.86 -9.87
C HIS A 4 -13.44 3.90 -8.35
N TYR A 5 -12.30 3.97 -7.65
CA TYR A 5 -12.27 4.16 -6.21
C TYR A 5 -12.56 5.63 -5.87
N SER A 6 -13.50 5.89 -4.97
CA SER A 6 -13.77 7.26 -4.53
C SER A 6 -12.59 7.81 -3.73
N VAL A 7 -12.36 9.12 -3.85
CA VAL A 7 -11.36 9.82 -3.05
C VAL A 7 -11.72 9.66 -1.57
N GLY A 8 -10.83 9.04 -0.79
CA GLY A 8 -11.04 8.78 0.64
C GLY A 8 -11.34 7.32 1.00
N SER A 9 -11.73 6.49 0.03
CA SER A 9 -11.89 5.04 0.25
C SER A 9 -10.59 4.37 0.72
N SER A 10 -10.72 3.33 1.56
CA SER A 10 -9.56 2.58 2.07
C SER A 10 -8.75 1.99 0.92
N GLU A 11 -9.44 1.61 -0.14
CA GLU A 11 -8.92 1.04 -1.36
C GLU A 11 -8.02 2.00 -2.14
N MET A 12 -8.52 3.20 -2.43
CA MET A 12 -7.74 4.23 -3.12
C MET A 12 -6.49 4.60 -2.34
N GLN A 13 -6.62 4.71 -1.01
CA GLN A 13 -5.48 5.02 -0.14
C GLN A 13 -4.43 3.90 -0.16
N ILE A 14 -4.83 2.62 -0.14
CA ILE A 14 -3.91 1.48 -0.25
C ILE A 14 -3.19 1.48 -1.60
N THR A 15 -3.90 1.75 -2.70
CA THR A 15 -3.32 1.85 -4.05
C THR A 15 -2.29 2.98 -4.14
N LEU A 16 -2.65 4.18 -3.67
CA LEU A 16 -1.74 5.33 -3.65
C LEU A 16 -0.49 5.06 -2.79
N LEU A 17 -0.68 4.50 -1.61
CA LEU A 17 0.41 4.17 -0.69
C LEU A 17 1.33 3.10 -1.28
N THR A 18 0.78 2.11 -1.97
CA THR A 18 1.55 1.08 -2.69
C THR A 18 2.40 1.68 -3.82
N SER A 19 1.84 2.61 -4.60
CA SER A 19 2.60 3.34 -5.63
C SER A 19 3.76 4.14 -5.02
N LYS A 20 3.52 4.84 -3.90
CA LYS A 20 4.56 5.58 -3.16
C LYS A 20 5.65 4.67 -2.61
N ILE A 21 5.28 3.55 -1.98
CA ILE A 21 6.22 2.53 -1.48
C ILE A 21 7.12 2.03 -2.61
N LYS A 22 6.55 1.72 -3.79
CA LYS A 22 7.34 1.27 -4.95
C LYS A 22 8.34 2.33 -5.40
N LYS A 23 7.93 3.60 -5.48
CA LYS A 23 8.82 4.72 -5.84
C LYS A 23 9.96 4.89 -4.84
N VAL A 24 9.67 4.93 -3.55
CA VAL A 24 10.69 5.09 -2.49
C VAL A 24 11.60 3.86 -2.41
N SER A 25 11.05 2.66 -2.58
CA SER A 25 11.85 1.43 -2.63
C SER A 25 12.88 1.48 -3.76
N ASN A 26 12.47 1.91 -4.96
CA ASN A 26 13.38 2.06 -6.10
C ASN A 26 14.42 3.16 -5.85
N HIS A 27 14.03 4.29 -5.26
CA HIS A 27 14.96 5.36 -4.91
C HIS A 27 16.07 4.89 -3.94
N LEU A 28 15.71 4.06 -2.96
CA LEU A 28 16.64 3.50 -1.97
C LEU A 28 17.63 2.47 -2.55
N LEU A 29 17.34 1.89 -3.73
CA LEU A 29 18.31 1.02 -4.41
C LEU A 29 19.54 1.81 -4.85
N SER A 30 19.34 3.02 -5.36
CA SER A 30 20.45 3.93 -5.72
C SER A 30 21.00 4.71 -4.52
N ASN A 31 20.21 4.87 -3.45
CA ASN A 31 20.56 5.65 -2.27
C ASN A 31 20.49 4.81 -0.97
N PRO A 32 21.34 3.78 -0.82
CA PRO A 32 21.24 2.84 0.30
C PRO A 32 21.48 3.48 1.67
N LYS A 33 22.24 4.59 1.71
CA LYS A 33 22.57 5.35 2.93
C LYS A 33 21.47 6.33 3.37
N ASP A 34 20.41 6.52 2.60
CA ASP A 34 19.30 7.40 3.03
C ASP A 34 18.42 6.72 4.10
N LEU A 35 18.77 6.99 5.36
CA LEU A 35 18.06 6.46 6.52
C LEU A 35 16.68 7.13 6.73
N HIS A 36 16.50 8.38 6.30
CA HIS A 36 15.25 9.12 6.48
C HIS A 36 14.18 8.54 5.56
N SER A 37 14.50 8.34 4.28
CA SER A 37 13.59 7.69 3.32
C SER A 37 13.30 6.24 3.70
N ARG A 38 14.29 5.50 4.25
CA ARG A 38 14.08 4.15 4.77
C ARG A 38 13.09 4.13 5.94
N ARG A 39 13.20 5.06 6.88
CA ARG A 39 12.22 5.21 7.97
C ARG A 39 10.83 5.53 7.42
N GLY A 40 10.74 6.44 6.45
CA GLY A 40 9.49 6.75 5.73
C GLY A 40 8.87 5.51 5.08
N LEU A 41 9.68 4.69 4.42
CA LEU A 41 9.25 3.43 3.79
C LEU A 41 8.64 2.47 4.81
N VAL A 42 9.29 2.29 5.96
CA VAL A 42 8.79 1.42 7.04
C VAL A 42 7.44 1.93 7.57
N MET A 43 7.32 3.23 7.83
CA MET A 43 6.07 3.84 8.29
C MET A 43 4.94 3.66 7.27
N MET A 44 5.21 3.87 5.98
CA MET A 44 4.23 3.65 4.92
C MET A 44 3.81 2.17 4.83
N SER A 45 4.76 1.24 4.94
CA SER A 45 4.47 -0.20 4.92
C SER A 45 3.55 -0.61 6.08
N ASN A 46 3.82 -0.09 7.28
CA ASN A 46 3.00 -0.33 8.46
C ASN A 46 1.60 0.27 8.31
N ARG A 47 1.49 1.51 7.81
CA ARG A 47 0.19 2.14 7.55
C ARG A 47 -0.63 1.31 6.55
N ARG A 48 -0.02 0.86 5.46
CA ARG A 48 -0.68 -0.01 4.47
C ARG A 48 -1.18 -1.31 5.10
N ARG A 49 -0.36 -1.93 5.98
CA ARG A 49 -0.75 -3.15 6.70
C ARG A 49 -1.98 -2.92 7.59
N THR A 50 -2.05 -1.81 8.32
CA THR A 50 -3.21 -1.48 9.15
C THR A 50 -4.46 -1.27 8.30
N MET A 51 -4.35 -0.58 7.17
CA MET A 51 -5.49 -0.38 6.26
C MET A 51 -5.99 -1.68 5.63
N LEU A 52 -5.08 -2.58 5.25
CA LEU A 52 -5.44 -3.91 4.75
C LEU A 52 -6.14 -4.76 5.82
N LYS A 53 -5.70 -4.68 7.08
CA LYS A 53 -6.38 -5.34 8.20
C LYS A 53 -7.79 -4.79 8.40
N TYR A 54 -7.96 -3.48 8.35
CA TYR A 54 -9.27 -2.84 8.43
C TYR A 54 -10.18 -3.32 7.29
N LEU A 55 -9.69 -3.28 6.04
CA LEU A 55 -10.47 -3.71 4.88
C LEU A 55 -10.85 -5.19 4.97
N LYS A 56 -9.93 -6.08 5.41
CA LYS A 56 -10.21 -7.50 5.64
C LYS A 56 -11.35 -7.74 6.63
N GLY A 57 -11.49 -6.90 7.65
CA GLY A 57 -12.55 -7.01 8.66
C GLY A 57 -13.89 -6.39 8.25
N ASN A 58 -13.88 -5.39 7.37
CA ASN A 58 -15.11 -4.68 6.96
C ASN A 58 -15.66 -5.16 5.62
N ASP A 59 -14.78 -5.44 4.64
CA ASP A 59 -15.14 -5.89 3.30
C ASP A 59 -14.08 -6.85 2.75
N ILE A 60 -14.33 -8.14 2.94
CA ILE A 60 -13.42 -9.20 2.50
C ILE A 60 -13.33 -9.32 0.97
N ALA A 61 -14.38 -8.94 0.25
CA ALA A 61 -14.39 -8.98 -1.21
C ALA A 61 -13.45 -7.89 -1.77
N SER A 62 -13.54 -6.67 -1.24
CA SER A 62 -12.63 -5.59 -1.63
C SER A 62 -11.19 -5.86 -1.20
N TYR A 63 -10.96 -6.50 -0.04
CA TYR A 63 -9.64 -6.98 0.35
C TYR A 63 -9.05 -7.98 -0.66
N GLY A 64 -9.84 -8.97 -1.08
CA GLY A 64 -9.43 -9.96 -2.08
C GLY A 64 -9.06 -9.33 -3.42
N LEU A 65 -9.90 -8.41 -3.90
CA LEU A 65 -9.67 -7.70 -5.17
C LEU A 65 -8.36 -6.89 -5.13
N ILE A 66 -8.14 -6.10 -4.09
CA ILE A 66 -6.97 -5.22 -4.00
C ILE A 66 -5.68 -6.00 -3.81
N THR A 67 -5.69 -7.04 -2.98
CA THR A 67 -4.49 -7.86 -2.78
C THR A 67 -4.09 -8.57 -4.06
N SER A 68 -5.08 -9.00 -4.86
CA SER A 68 -4.85 -9.56 -6.20
C SER A 68 -4.32 -8.51 -7.19
N GLU A 69 -4.95 -7.34 -7.26
CA GLU A 69 -4.60 -6.28 -8.21
C GLU A 69 -3.21 -5.70 -7.94
N LEU A 70 -2.88 -5.46 -6.66
CA LEU A 70 -1.61 -4.84 -6.26
C LEU A 70 -0.50 -5.86 -5.99
N ASN A 71 -0.78 -7.16 -6.16
CA ASN A 71 0.13 -8.27 -5.88
C ASN A 71 0.82 -8.14 -4.50
N ILE A 72 0.01 -7.83 -3.48
CA ILE A 72 0.49 -7.67 -2.10
C ILE A 72 0.44 -9.04 -1.42
N LYS A 73 1.54 -9.44 -0.77
CA LYS A 73 1.56 -10.68 0.04
C LYS A 73 0.45 -10.61 1.10
N LYS A 74 -0.41 -11.64 1.11
CA LYS A 74 -1.46 -11.81 2.12
C LYS A 74 -0.83 -11.88 3.51
N ILE A 75 -1.51 -11.28 4.49
CA ILE A 75 -1.08 -11.12 5.89
C ILE A 75 -2.01 -11.91 6.79
#